data_AF-A0A5N6TTF5-F1
#
_entry.id   AF-A0A5N6TTF5-F1
#
_cell.length_a   1.000
_cell.length_b   1.000
_cell.length_c   1.000
_cell.angle_alpha   90.00
_cell.angle_beta   90.00
_cell.angle_gamma   90.00
#
_symmetry.space_group_name_H-M   'P 1'
#
loop_
_entity.id
_entity.type
_entity.pdbx_description
1 polymer ?
#
loop_
_entity_poly.entity_id
_entity_poly.type
_entity_poly.pdbx_seq_one_letter_code
_entity_poly.pdbx_strand_id
1 'polypeptide(L)'
;YLGCDHFGIPAATSSAISHQESFIVIPSEVPGTFSLQTGGGDKEAFLTVTESKSSKAASGSVVEVRGDATSLSFETTMRIRMQARFKPRIKASKETKALEKISQKELEEIVGRRLESDEVRRLKRARREGNFHEEVLDVRVKGKHDKFA
;
A
#
# COMPACT_ATOMS: atom_id res chain seq x y z
N TYR A 1 8.41 20.13 -10.81
CA TYR A 1 8.57 18.68 -11.03
C TYR A 1 10.01 18.40 -11.37
N LEU A 2 10.55 17.27 -10.91
CA LEU A 2 11.86 16.79 -11.35
C LEU A 2 11.74 16.36 -12.80
N GLY A 3 12.67 16.79 -13.65
CA GLY A 3 12.80 16.35 -15.02
C GLY A 3 14.26 16.26 -15.45
N CYS A 4 14.46 15.74 -16.65
CA CYS A 4 15.77 15.62 -17.28
C CYS A 4 15.70 16.16 -18.70
N ASP A 5 16.59 17.10 -19.02
CA ASP A 5 16.64 17.72 -20.33
C ASP A 5 17.24 16.79 -21.41
N HIS A 6 17.37 17.29 -22.63
CA HIS A 6 17.95 16.53 -23.74
C HIS A 6 19.46 16.30 -23.63
N PHE A 7 20.15 17.06 -22.79
CA PHE A 7 21.58 16.94 -22.53
C PHE A 7 21.88 16.07 -21.30
N GLY A 8 20.86 15.43 -20.71
CA GLY A 8 21.02 14.57 -19.54
C GLY A 8 21.14 15.33 -18.24
N ILE A 9 20.72 16.60 -18.16
CA ILE A 9 20.85 17.43 -16.96
C ILE A 9 19.53 17.41 -16.18
N PRO A 10 19.52 16.89 -14.94
CA PRO A 10 18.34 16.90 -14.09
C PRO A 10 18.07 18.29 -13.51
N ALA A 11 16.81 18.71 -13.50
CA ALA A 11 16.37 19.96 -12.87
C ALA A 11 14.97 19.81 -12.25
N ALA A 12 14.68 20.60 -11.21
CA ALA A 12 13.42 20.54 -10.48
C ALA A 12 12.62 21.87 -10.53
N THR A 13 12.71 22.60 -11.65
CA THR A 13 12.17 23.96 -11.81
C THR A 13 10.83 24.04 -12.53
N SER A 14 10.39 22.96 -13.19
CA SER A 14 9.19 22.97 -14.03
C SER A 14 7.89 22.97 -13.21
N SER A 15 6.90 23.79 -13.60
CA SER A 15 5.59 23.86 -12.94
C SER A 15 4.56 22.87 -13.49
N ALA A 16 4.87 22.18 -14.60
CA ALA A 16 3.99 21.23 -15.25
C ALA A 16 4.74 19.91 -15.54
N ILE A 17 4.00 18.85 -15.82
CA ILE A 17 4.56 17.56 -16.21
C ILE A 17 4.51 17.46 -17.73
N SER A 18 5.66 17.24 -18.35
CA SER A 18 5.78 16.86 -19.75
C SER A 18 6.59 15.56 -19.86
N HIS A 19 7.02 15.26 -21.08
CA HIS A 19 7.89 14.15 -21.37
C HIS A 19 9.21 14.20 -20.57
N GLN A 20 9.80 15.39 -20.38
CA GLN A 20 11.06 15.57 -19.65
C GLN A 20 10.93 15.30 -18.15
N GLU A 21 9.75 15.55 -17.56
CA GLU A 21 9.43 15.30 -16.15
C GLU A 21 8.89 13.89 -15.90
N SER A 22 8.86 13.03 -16.92
CA SER A 22 8.36 11.67 -16.85
C SER A 22 9.52 10.67 -16.81
N PHE A 23 9.42 9.68 -15.90
CA PHE A 23 10.41 8.62 -15.74
C PHE A 23 9.72 7.25 -15.72
N ILE A 24 10.30 6.26 -16.41
CA ILE A 24 9.87 4.87 -16.29
C ILE A 24 10.74 4.17 -15.25
N VAL A 25 10.09 3.49 -14.30
CA VAL A 25 10.75 2.70 -13.28
C VAL A 25 10.95 1.28 -13.81
N ILE A 26 12.20 0.86 -13.94
CA ILE A 26 12.58 -0.48 -14.39
C ILE A 26 13.12 -1.27 -13.19
N PRO A 27 12.51 -2.41 -12.83
CA PRO A 27 13.05 -3.26 -11.78
C PRO A 27 14.39 -3.86 -12.21
N SER A 28 15.32 -3.98 -11.26
CA SER A 28 16.60 -4.66 -11.45
C SER A 28 16.54 -6.09 -10.89
N GLU A 29 17.54 -6.91 -11.22
CA GLU A 29 17.72 -8.27 -10.70
C GLU A 29 17.84 -8.31 -9.17
N VAL A 30 18.34 -7.23 -8.56
CA VAL A 30 18.47 -7.15 -7.10
C VAL A 30 17.14 -6.69 -6.49
N PRO A 31 16.56 -7.46 -5.54
CA PRO A 31 15.29 -7.08 -4.92
C PRO A 31 15.34 -5.69 -4.26
N GLY A 32 14.36 -4.86 -4.62
CA GLY A 32 14.20 -3.51 -4.08
C GLY A 32 15.13 -2.46 -4.69
N THR A 33 15.83 -2.79 -5.79
CA THR A 33 16.54 -1.80 -6.61
C THR A 33 15.84 -1.61 -7.96
N PHE A 34 16.03 -0.42 -8.52
CA PHE A 34 15.35 0.05 -9.72
C PHE A 34 16.30 0.95 -10.52
N SER A 35 16.06 1.02 -11.82
CA SER A 35 16.66 2.00 -12.71
C SER A 35 15.55 2.96 -13.16
N LEU A 36 15.91 4.22 -13.43
CA LEU A 36 14.96 5.23 -13.91
C LEU A 36 15.31 5.60 -15.34
N GLN A 37 14.46 5.21 -16.29
CA GLN A 37 14.57 5.64 -17.68
C GLN A 37 13.98 7.05 -17.81
N THR A 38 14.74 7.95 -18.42
CA THR A 38 14.38 9.36 -18.58
C THR A 38 13.51 9.59 -19.82
N GLY A 39 12.88 10.76 -19.91
CA GLY A 39 12.09 11.14 -21.08
C GLY A 39 10.98 10.13 -21.32
N GLY A 40 10.14 9.86 -20.33
CA GLY A 40 8.92 9.05 -20.49
C GLY A 40 9.07 7.65 -21.12
N GLY A 41 10.29 7.12 -21.28
CA GLY A 41 10.56 5.88 -22.02
C GLY A 41 10.91 6.02 -23.50
N ASP A 42 10.81 7.21 -24.10
CA ASP A 42 11.08 7.38 -25.54
C ASP A 42 12.58 7.33 -25.86
N LYS A 43 13.42 7.48 -24.83
CA LYS A 43 14.88 7.41 -24.94
C LYS A 43 15.42 6.22 -24.15
N GLU A 44 16.37 5.50 -24.71
CA GLU A 44 17.18 4.51 -23.99
C GLU A 44 18.27 5.23 -23.16
N ALA A 45 17.83 6.08 -22.23
CA ALA A 45 18.70 6.88 -21.38
C ALA A 45 18.26 6.79 -19.92
N PHE A 46 19.22 6.59 -19.01
CA PHE A 46 18.95 6.29 -17.61
C PHE A 46 19.55 7.35 -16.67
N LEU A 47 18.86 7.56 -15.54
CA LEU A 47 19.39 8.36 -14.45
C LEU A 47 20.58 7.64 -13.79
N THR A 48 21.66 8.37 -13.59
CA THR A 48 22.96 7.86 -13.16
C THR A 48 23.52 8.76 -12.08
N VAL A 49 24.18 8.16 -11.10
CA VAL A 49 24.88 8.88 -10.04
C VAL A 49 26.32 8.37 -9.99
N THR A 50 27.27 9.25 -10.23
CA THR A 50 28.71 8.95 -10.19
C THR A 50 29.38 9.77 -9.11
N GLU A 51 30.39 9.21 -8.46
CA GLU A 51 31.19 9.91 -7.45
C GLU A 51 32.61 10.06 -7.98
N SER A 52 33.07 11.31 -8.07
CA SER A 52 34.40 11.67 -8.56
C SER A 52 35.21 12.33 -7.44
N LYS A 53 36.54 12.15 -7.44
CA LYS A 53 37.42 12.84 -6.49
C LYS A 53 37.53 14.31 -6.87
N SER A 54 37.41 15.19 -5.89
CA SER A 54 37.55 16.63 -6.08
C SER A 54 38.42 17.24 -5.00
N SER A 55 39.49 17.92 -5.42
CA SER A 55 40.35 18.71 -4.54
C SER A 55 39.71 20.02 -4.08
N LYS A 56 38.56 20.40 -4.66
CA LYS A 56 37.85 21.65 -4.36
C LYS A 56 36.67 21.44 -3.40
N ALA A 57 36.16 20.22 -3.28
CA ALA A 57 35.08 19.90 -2.36
C ALA A 57 35.64 19.57 -0.98
N ALA A 58 35.05 20.11 0.08
CA ALA A 58 35.46 19.84 1.46
C ALA A 58 35.36 18.34 1.84
N SER A 59 34.47 17.59 1.19
CA SER A 59 34.31 16.13 1.32
C SER A 59 35.40 15.32 0.59
N GLY A 60 36.21 15.94 -0.27
CA GLY A 60 37.17 15.25 -1.14
C GLY A 60 36.54 14.54 -2.35
N SER A 61 35.21 14.56 -2.47
CA SER A 61 34.46 14.00 -3.59
C SER A 61 33.31 14.90 -4.05
N VAL A 62 32.94 14.78 -5.31
CA VAL A 62 31.79 15.43 -5.95
C VAL A 62 30.91 14.34 -6.53
N VAL A 63 29.62 14.41 -6.20
CA VAL A 63 28.59 13.56 -6.78
C VAL A 63 28.02 14.26 -8.00
N GLU A 64 28.08 13.60 -9.15
CA GLU A 64 27.44 14.05 -10.38
C GLU A 64 26.19 13.21 -10.64
N VAL A 65 25.08 13.89 -10.97
CA VAL A 65 23.82 13.24 -11.35
C VAL A 65 23.53 13.59 -12.80
N ARG A 66 23.38 12.58 -13.64
CA ARG A 66 23.06 12.73 -15.06
C ARG A 66 21.93 11.81 -15.48
N GLY A 67 21.31 12.07 -16.63
CA GLY A 67 20.22 11.28 -17.19
C GLY A 67 20.44 10.80 -18.63
N ASP A 68 21.69 10.77 -19.08
CA ASP A 68 22.12 10.43 -20.44
C ASP A 68 22.90 9.10 -20.54
N ALA A 69 22.93 8.27 -19.49
CA ALA A 69 23.58 6.96 -19.59
C ALA A 69 22.80 6.00 -20.47
N THR A 70 23.49 5.33 -21.39
CA THR A 70 22.89 4.44 -22.39
C THR A 70 22.85 2.97 -21.98
N SER A 71 23.44 2.63 -20.83
CA SER A 71 23.53 1.26 -20.35
C SER A 71 23.17 1.17 -18.86
N LEU A 72 22.61 0.02 -18.48
CA LEU A 72 22.34 -0.29 -17.09
C LEU A 72 23.65 -0.69 -16.39
N SER A 73 23.95 -0.06 -15.27
CA SER A 73 25.11 -0.34 -14.45
C SER A 73 24.79 -0.18 -12.97
N PHE A 74 25.79 -0.38 -12.11
CA PHE A 74 25.67 -0.07 -10.69
C PHE A 74 25.26 1.38 -10.44
N GLU A 75 25.80 2.32 -11.23
CA GLU A 75 25.58 3.76 -11.07
C GLU A 75 24.19 4.22 -11.50
N THR A 76 23.51 3.42 -12.34
CA THR A 76 22.11 3.64 -12.73
C THR A 76 21.11 2.93 -11.80
N THR A 77 21.60 2.14 -10.84
CA THR A 77 20.78 1.30 -9.98
C THR A 77 20.57 1.97 -8.62
N MET A 78 19.31 2.23 -8.26
CA MET A 78 18.95 2.94 -7.03
C MET A 78 17.83 2.27 -6.25
N ARG A 79 17.74 2.59 -4.95
CA ARG A 79 16.65 2.11 -4.07
C ARG A 79 15.59 3.17 -3.90
N ILE A 80 14.36 2.86 -4.30
CA ILE A 80 13.20 3.75 -4.11
C ILE A 80 12.53 3.37 -2.78
N ARG A 81 12.44 4.33 -1.85
CA ARG A 81 11.80 4.14 -0.55
C ARG A 81 10.59 5.06 -0.40
N MET A 82 9.47 4.48 0.02
CA MET A 82 8.25 5.25 0.28
C MET A 82 8.26 5.84 1.70
N GLN A 83 7.95 7.13 1.82
CA GLN A 83 7.78 7.77 3.13
C GLN A 83 6.62 7.14 3.89
N ALA A 84 6.72 7.05 5.22
CA ALA A 84 5.74 6.37 6.07
C ALA A 84 4.30 6.90 5.87
N ARG A 85 4.13 8.21 5.69
CA ARG A 85 2.83 8.86 5.47
C ARG A 85 2.14 8.46 4.15
N PHE A 86 2.89 7.99 3.17
CA PHE A 86 2.37 7.60 1.85
C PHE A 86 2.23 6.08 1.69
N LYS A 87 2.67 5.28 2.67
CA LYS A 87 2.47 3.83 2.64
C LYS A 87 0.97 3.51 2.64
N PRO A 88 0.49 2.66 1.71
CA PRO A 88 -0.90 2.24 1.71
C PRO A 88 -1.27 1.63 3.06
N ARG A 89 -2.24 2.23 3.76
CA ARG A 89 -2.82 1.64 4.95
C ARG A 89 -3.80 0.58 4.45
N ILE A 90 -3.42 -0.70 4.56
CA ILE A 90 -4.25 -1.83 4.14
C ILE A 90 -5.64 -1.68 4.78
N LYS A 91 -6.64 -1.32 3.97
CA LYS A 91 -8.05 -1.15 4.41
C LYS A 91 -8.74 -2.48 4.67
N ALA A 92 -8.18 -3.60 4.19
CA ALA A 92 -8.75 -4.94 4.33
C ALA A 92 -9.04 -5.33 5.79
N SER A 93 -8.26 -4.84 6.78
CA SER A 93 -8.54 -5.14 8.19
C SER A 93 -9.73 -4.37 8.77
N LYS A 94 -10.24 -3.35 8.07
CA LYS A 94 -11.45 -2.61 8.47
C LYS A 94 -12.72 -3.26 7.93
N GLU A 95 -12.68 -3.84 6.74
CA GLU A 95 -13.83 -4.53 6.13
C GLU A 95 -14.16 -5.84 6.87
N THR A 96 -13.16 -6.62 7.26
CA THR A 96 -13.37 -7.81 8.10
C THR A 96 -13.97 -7.44 9.46
N LYS A 97 -13.47 -6.39 10.12
CA LYS A 97 -14.03 -5.90 11.39
C LYS A 97 -15.44 -5.32 11.27
N ALA A 98 -15.82 -4.78 10.11
CA ALA A 98 -17.18 -4.29 9.87
C ALA A 98 -18.16 -5.47 9.73
N LEU A 99 -17.76 -6.55 9.06
CA LEU A 99 -18.53 -7.79 8.96
C LEU A 99 -18.70 -8.49 10.32
N GLU A 100 -17.79 -8.27 11.27
CA GLU A 100 -17.86 -8.83 12.63
C GLU A 100 -18.78 -8.05 13.58
N LYS A 101 -19.05 -6.77 13.33
CA LYS A 101 -19.85 -5.91 14.22
C LYS A 101 -21.33 -5.97 13.86
N ILE A 102 -22.03 -6.97 14.39
CA ILE A 102 -23.50 -6.98 14.44
C ILE A 102 -24.00 -6.39 15.76
N SER A 103 -25.01 -5.53 15.68
CA SER A 103 -25.70 -4.94 16.82
C SER A 103 -26.65 -5.94 17.50
N GLN A 104 -27.02 -5.69 18.75
CA GLN A 104 -28.00 -6.54 19.44
C GLN A 104 -29.37 -6.53 18.75
N LYS A 105 -29.80 -5.37 18.24
CA LYS A 105 -31.08 -5.24 17.53
C LYS A 105 -31.15 -6.09 16.26
N GLU A 106 -30.06 -6.12 15.49
CA GLU A 106 -29.98 -6.97 14.28
C GLU A 106 -30.01 -8.47 14.64
N LEU A 107 -29.38 -8.87 15.76
CA LEU A 107 -29.47 -10.25 16.24
C LEU A 107 -30.88 -10.62 16.68
N GLU A 108 -31.58 -9.73 17.37
CA GLU A 108 -32.97 -9.92 17.80
C GLU A 108 -33.93 -10.01 16.60
N GLU A 109 -33.69 -9.23 15.55
CA GLU A 109 -34.46 -9.27 14.30
C GLU A 109 -34.28 -10.61 13.56
N ILE A 110 -33.05 -11.12 13.47
CA ILE A 110 -32.73 -12.42 12.84
C ILE A 110 -33.38 -13.58 13.61
N VAL A 111 -33.34 -13.54 14.94
CA VAL A 111 -33.91 -14.60 15.79
C VAL A 111 -35.44 -14.46 15.90
N GLY A 112 -35.96 -13.24 15.78
CA GLY A 112 -37.40 -12.93 15.86
C GLY A 112 -37.94 -12.80 17.30
N ARG A 113 -37.06 -12.58 18.29
CA ARG A 113 -37.43 -12.34 19.70
C ARG A 113 -36.37 -11.49 20.39
N ARG A 114 -36.71 -10.93 21.56
CA ARG A 114 -35.72 -10.31 22.44
C ARG A 114 -34.74 -11.37 22.95
N LEU A 115 -33.46 -11.03 22.95
CA LEU A 115 -32.37 -11.89 23.37
C LEU A 115 -31.83 -11.42 24.72
N GLU A 116 -31.45 -12.36 25.57
CA GLU A 116 -30.70 -12.02 26.77
C GLU A 116 -29.22 -11.74 26.48
N SER A 117 -28.53 -11.07 27.40
CA SER A 117 -27.12 -10.67 27.23
C SER A 117 -26.19 -11.83 26.92
N ASP A 118 -26.48 -13.02 27.46
CA ASP A 118 -25.67 -14.21 27.26
C ASP A 118 -25.89 -14.86 25.89
N GLU A 119 -27.14 -14.85 25.40
CA GLU A 119 -27.47 -15.29 24.04
C GLU A 119 -26.84 -14.36 22.99
N VAL A 120 -26.85 -13.05 23.24
CA VAL A 120 -26.19 -12.05 22.38
C VAL A 120 -24.68 -12.29 22.32
N ARG A 121 -24.03 -12.60 23.45
CA ARG A 121 -22.60 -12.93 23.49
C ARG A 121 -22.29 -14.21 22.72
N ARG A 122 -23.12 -15.24 22.86
CA ARG A 122 -22.99 -16.52 22.16
C ARG A 122 -23.11 -16.35 20.64
N LEU A 123 -24.12 -15.62 20.17
CA LEU A 123 -24.32 -15.36 18.73
C LEU A 123 -23.21 -14.49 18.12
N LYS A 124 -22.70 -13.50 18.85
CA LYS A 124 -21.54 -12.70 18.40
C LYS A 124 -20.26 -13.54 18.32
N ARG A 125 -20.11 -14.53 19.19
CA ARG A 125 -18.99 -15.48 19.15
C ARG A 125 -19.13 -16.43 17.96
N ALA A 126 -20.33 -16.97 17.75
CA ALA A 126 -20.62 -17.88 16.64
C ALA A 126 -20.35 -17.26 15.26
N ARG A 127 -20.57 -15.95 15.12
CA ARG A 127 -20.24 -15.20 13.90
C ARG A 127 -18.73 -15.07 13.64
N ARG A 128 -17.90 -15.06 14.70
CA ARG A 128 -16.44 -15.08 14.56
C ARG A 128 -15.89 -16.48 14.26
N GLU A 129 -16.56 -17.51 14.78
CA GLU A 129 -16.15 -18.92 14.66
C GLU A 129 -16.74 -19.61 13.41
N GLY A 130 -17.73 -18.99 12.74
CA GLY A 130 -18.28 -19.46 11.46
C GLY A 130 -19.53 -20.34 11.56
N ASN A 131 -20.04 -20.61 12.76
CA ASN A 131 -21.20 -21.47 13.04
C ASN A 131 -22.49 -20.69 13.36
N PHE A 132 -22.62 -19.46 12.85
CA PHE A 132 -23.72 -18.55 13.21
C PHE A 132 -25.12 -19.10 12.92
N HIS A 133 -25.33 -19.74 11.76
CA HIS A 133 -26.66 -20.19 11.35
C HIS A 133 -27.19 -21.35 12.20
N GLU A 134 -26.29 -22.23 12.66
CA GLU A 134 -26.64 -23.35 13.54
C GLU A 134 -27.06 -22.83 14.92
N GLU A 135 -26.27 -21.92 15.50
CA GLU A 135 -26.56 -21.31 16.79
C GLU A 135 -27.85 -20.46 16.78
N VAL A 136 -28.15 -19.80 15.67
CA VAL A 136 -29.45 -19.10 15.50
C VAL A 136 -30.62 -20.08 15.58
N LEU A 137 -30.52 -21.28 14.98
CA LEU A 137 -31.59 -22.27 15.04
C LEU A 137 -31.78 -22.79 16.48
N ASP A 138 -30.70 -23.07 17.19
CA ASP A 138 -30.73 -23.53 18.58
C ASP A 138 -31.42 -22.50 19.50
N VAL A 139 -31.07 -21.22 19.35
CA VAL A 139 -31.67 -20.14 20.14
C VAL A 139 -33.14 -19.92 19.79
N ARG A 140 -33.54 -20.12 18.52
CA ARG A 140 -34.95 -20.04 18.09
C ARG A 140 -35.79 -21.20 18.64
N VAL A 141 -35.24 -22.40 18.72
CA VAL A 141 -35.93 -23.59 19.26
C VAL A 141 -36.12 -23.47 20.77
N LYS A 142 -35.07 -23.06 21.50
CA LYS A 142 -35.13 -22.88 22.96
C LYS A 142 -36.23 -21.89 23.39
N GLY A 143 -36.38 -20.77 22.69
CA GLY A 143 -37.42 -19.78 23.00
C GLY A 143 -38.86 -20.26 22.80
N LYS A 144 -39.09 -21.35 22.06
CA LYS A 144 -40.45 -21.91 21.87
C LYS A 144 -40.91 -22.79 23.04
N HIS A 145 -39.97 -23.35 23.81
CA HIS A 145 -40.27 -24.27 24.90
C HIS A 145 -40.47 -23.60 26.25
N ASP A 146 -40.13 -22.32 26.37
CA ASP A 146 -40.18 -21.54 27.62
C ASP A 146 -41.59 -20.97 27.92
N LYS A 147 -42.63 -21.73 27.58
CA LYS A 147 -44.04 -21.34 27.77
C LYS A 147 -44.71 -22.02 28.97
N PHE A 148 -43.97 -22.86 29.70
CA PHE A 148 -44.45 -23.59 30.88
C PHE A 148 -43.35 -23.68 31.95
N ALA A 149 -43.06 -22.54 32.58
CA ALA A 149 -42.37 -22.45 33.88
C ALA A 149 -42.76 -21.12 34.54
#